data_AF-A0A7Y7YU23-F1
#
_entry.id   AF-A0A7Y7YU23-F1
#
_cell.length_a   1.000
_cell.length_b   1.000
_cell.length_c   1.000
_cell.angle_alpha   90.00
_cell.angle_beta   90.00
_cell.angle_gamma   90.00
#
_symmetry.space_group_name_H-M   'P 1'
#
loop_
_entity.id
_entity.type
_entity.pdbx_description
1 polymer ?
#
loop_
_entity_poly.entity_id
_entity_poly.type
_entity_poly.pdbx_seq_one_letter_code
_entity_poly.pdbx_strand_id
1 'polypeptide(L)'
;MIIFWDFFKENVEVIGTLATSLAFLATAWAAYEARHSARAAMKATQLTAASLIEMKKNSFKEWFELLLEQHNKLLEDVNKHLNVDNGFKTKLGMNSIKGIYYYLTKEPVLIKYINHVILTLSYIDKEFYLPTSVNDEKMVHVAQLRNSISSEVNLVIAIFGLNIDNNKTYDAKNLNSILNKFDFF
;
A
#
# COMPACT_ATOMS: atom_id res chain seq x y z
N MET A 1 -67.08 -39.59 -25.83
CA MET A 1 -65.69 -39.33 -25.39
C MET A 1 -64.72 -40.09 -26.31
N ILE A 2 -64.63 -39.72 -27.59
CA ILE A 2 -63.76 -40.39 -28.59
C ILE A 2 -63.09 -39.36 -29.51
N ILE A 3 -63.79 -38.28 -29.84
CA ILE A 3 -63.29 -37.15 -30.68
C ILE A 3 -62.00 -36.52 -30.14
N PHE A 4 -61.83 -36.47 -28.81
CA PHE A 4 -60.67 -35.84 -28.18
C PHE A 4 -59.38 -36.68 -28.34
N TRP A 5 -59.49 -38.03 -28.33
CA TRP A 5 -58.30 -38.89 -28.44
C TRP A 5 -57.82 -38.98 -29.90
N ASP A 6 -58.74 -39.03 -30.85
CA ASP A 6 -58.38 -39.09 -32.28
C ASP A 6 -57.70 -37.80 -32.77
N PHE A 7 -58.13 -36.63 -32.26
CA PHE A 7 -57.47 -35.35 -32.55
C PHE A 7 -56.01 -35.28 -32.06
N PHE A 8 -55.71 -35.88 -30.90
CA PHE A 8 -54.35 -35.96 -30.37
C PHE A 8 -53.47 -36.90 -31.19
N LYS A 9 -53.99 -38.04 -31.66
CA LYS A 9 -53.24 -38.99 -32.51
C LYS A 9 -52.88 -38.42 -33.87
N GLU A 10 -53.77 -37.63 -34.46
CA GLU A 10 -53.57 -37.05 -35.79
C GLU A 10 -52.62 -35.83 -35.78
N ASN A 11 -52.44 -35.18 -34.62
CA ASN A 11 -51.65 -33.95 -34.48
C ASN A 11 -50.46 -34.07 -33.50
N VAL A 12 -50.01 -35.30 -33.19
CA VAL A 12 -48.89 -35.56 -32.25
C VAL A 12 -47.63 -34.78 -32.62
N GLU A 13 -47.31 -34.68 -33.92
CA GLU A 13 -46.13 -33.92 -34.39
C GLU A 13 -46.27 -32.41 -34.16
N VAL A 14 -47.46 -31.85 -34.36
CA VAL A 14 -47.74 -30.42 -34.13
C VAL A 14 -47.71 -30.10 -32.63
N ILE A 15 -48.24 -30.97 -31.79
CA ILE A 15 -48.23 -30.80 -30.33
C ILE A 15 -46.79 -30.98 -29.77
N GLY A 16 -46.03 -31.95 -30.31
CA GLY A 16 -44.64 -32.18 -29.94
C GLY A 16 -43.71 -31.03 -30.32
N THR A 17 -43.90 -30.43 -31.51
CA THR A 17 -43.14 -29.24 -31.93
C THR A 17 -43.50 -28.00 -31.11
N LEU A 18 -44.78 -27.82 -30.75
CA LEU A 18 -45.22 -26.71 -29.90
C LEU A 18 -44.71 -26.85 -28.46
N ALA A 19 -44.76 -28.05 -27.88
CA ALA A 19 -44.15 -28.35 -26.58
C ALA A 19 -42.64 -28.12 -26.57
N THR A 20 -41.94 -28.55 -27.63
CA THR A 20 -40.50 -28.32 -27.80
C THR A 20 -40.17 -26.82 -27.90
N SER A 21 -40.96 -26.06 -28.65
CA SER A 21 -40.78 -24.60 -28.77
C SER A 21 -41.00 -23.86 -27.44
N LEU A 22 -41.99 -24.28 -26.65
CA LEU A 22 -42.25 -23.71 -25.33
C LEU A 22 -41.13 -24.07 -24.34
N ALA A 23 -40.59 -25.29 -24.41
CA ALA A 23 -39.42 -25.69 -23.62
C ALA A 23 -38.18 -24.87 -23.98
N PHE A 24 -37.94 -24.59 -25.27
CA PHE A 24 -36.86 -23.69 -25.71
C PHE A 24 -37.08 -22.25 -25.22
N LEU A 25 -38.30 -21.73 -25.26
CA LEU A 25 -38.61 -20.39 -24.74
C LEU A 25 -38.44 -20.32 -23.22
N ALA A 26 -38.86 -21.34 -22.48
CA ALA A 26 -38.65 -21.43 -21.04
C ALA A 26 -37.16 -21.52 -20.68
N THR A 27 -36.38 -22.29 -21.45
CA THR A 27 -34.91 -22.39 -21.29
C THR A 27 -34.23 -21.07 -21.64
N ALA A 28 -34.68 -20.39 -22.70
CA ALA A 28 -34.16 -19.08 -23.09
C ALA A 28 -34.49 -18.01 -22.03
N TRP A 29 -35.68 -18.05 -21.43
CA TRP A 29 -36.07 -17.16 -20.35
C TRP A 29 -35.23 -17.39 -19.10
N ALA A 30 -35.08 -18.64 -18.67
CA ALA A 30 -34.24 -19.00 -17.54
C ALA A 30 -32.76 -18.59 -17.78
N ALA A 31 -32.25 -18.77 -19.00
CA ALA A 31 -30.91 -18.32 -19.38
C ALA A 31 -30.78 -16.79 -19.38
N TYR A 32 -31.82 -16.07 -19.82
CA TYR A 32 -31.86 -14.61 -19.80
C TYR A 32 -31.86 -14.06 -18.37
N GLU A 33 -32.68 -14.61 -17.48
CA GLU A 33 -32.75 -14.24 -16.07
C GLU A 33 -31.44 -14.57 -15.34
N ALA A 34 -30.86 -15.76 -15.59
CA ALA A 34 -29.56 -16.14 -15.05
C ALA A 34 -28.44 -15.17 -15.51
N ARG A 35 -28.44 -14.76 -16.78
CA ARG A 35 -27.48 -13.77 -17.31
C ARG A 35 -27.67 -12.40 -16.67
N HIS A 36 -28.90 -11.97 -16.46
CA HIS A 36 -29.21 -10.71 -15.80
C HIS A 36 -28.74 -10.72 -14.33
N SER A 37 -29.03 -11.81 -13.61
CA SER A 37 -28.58 -12.03 -12.23
C SER A 37 -27.05 -12.04 -12.11
N ALA A 38 -26.37 -12.78 -13.00
CA ALA A 38 -24.91 -12.81 -13.05
C ALA A 38 -24.30 -11.42 -13.31
N ARG A 39 -24.89 -10.62 -14.22
CA ARG A 39 -24.43 -9.24 -14.46
C ARG A 39 -24.61 -8.33 -13.25
N ALA A 40 -25.72 -8.45 -12.52
CA ALA A 40 -25.94 -7.70 -11.30
C ALA A 40 -24.94 -8.09 -10.21
N ALA A 41 -24.68 -9.39 -10.04
CA ALA A 41 -23.66 -9.90 -9.12
C ALA A 41 -22.25 -9.40 -9.52
N MET A 42 -21.89 -9.44 -10.80
CA MET A 42 -20.61 -8.89 -11.27
C MET A 42 -20.48 -7.39 -10.98
N LYS A 43 -21.52 -6.59 -11.25
CA LYS A 43 -21.53 -5.17 -10.90
C LYS A 43 -21.38 -4.94 -9.40
N ALA A 44 -22.08 -5.72 -8.57
CA ALA A 44 -21.93 -5.66 -7.13
C ALA A 44 -20.49 -6.00 -6.71
N THR A 45 -19.90 -7.08 -7.24
CA THR A 45 -18.50 -7.44 -6.93
C THR A 45 -17.50 -6.38 -7.39
N GLN A 46 -17.74 -5.71 -8.52
CA GLN A 46 -16.90 -4.59 -8.99
C GLN A 46 -17.01 -3.38 -8.06
N LEU A 47 -18.22 -3.02 -7.64
CA LEU A 47 -18.45 -1.95 -6.67
C LEU A 47 -17.82 -2.27 -5.31
N THR A 48 -17.93 -3.52 -4.83
CA THR A 48 -17.27 -3.97 -3.59
C THR A 48 -15.75 -3.97 -3.70
N ALA A 49 -15.19 -4.35 -4.86
CA ALA A 49 -13.76 -4.28 -5.08
C ALA A 49 -13.26 -2.82 -5.10
N ALA A 50 -13.99 -1.92 -5.76
CA ALA A 50 -13.69 -0.50 -5.78
C ALA A 50 -13.77 0.13 -4.37
N SER A 51 -14.82 -0.18 -3.62
CA SER A 51 -14.96 0.31 -2.24
C SER A 51 -13.89 -0.25 -1.31
N LEU A 52 -13.46 -1.50 -1.51
CA LEU A 52 -12.35 -2.09 -0.75
C LEU A 52 -11.03 -1.36 -1.02
N ILE A 53 -10.75 -1.00 -2.27
CA ILE A 53 -9.55 -0.24 -2.64
C ILE A 53 -9.60 1.16 -2.03
N GLU A 54 -10.75 1.83 -2.10
CA GLU A 54 -10.94 3.17 -1.50
C GLU A 54 -10.78 3.13 0.02
N MET A 55 -11.34 2.13 0.69
CA MET A 55 -11.18 1.92 2.13
C MET A 55 -9.70 1.68 2.51
N LYS A 56 -8.99 0.83 1.75
CA LYS A 56 -7.54 0.62 1.95
C LYS A 56 -6.75 1.90 1.74
N LYS A 57 -7.09 2.69 0.72
CA LYS A 57 -6.45 3.99 0.46
C LYS A 57 -6.67 4.97 1.61
N ASN A 58 -7.89 5.07 2.12
CA ASN A 58 -8.20 5.94 3.25
C ASN A 58 -7.47 5.49 4.52
N SER A 59 -7.50 4.19 4.83
CA SER A 59 -6.75 3.65 5.95
C SER A 59 -5.24 3.90 5.81
N PHE A 60 -4.68 3.71 4.62
CA PHE A 60 -3.29 4.04 4.34
C PHE A 60 -2.97 5.50 4.65
N LYS A 61 -3.82 6.41 4.17
CA LYS A 61 -3.66 7.85 4.38
C LYS A 61 -3.74 8.22 5.85
N GLU A 62 -4.71 7.71 6.59
CA GLU A 62 -4.86 7.97 8.03
C GLU A 62 -3.61 7.54 8.82
N TRP A 63 -3.12 6.32 8.59
CA TRP A 63 -1.91 5.83 9.23
C TRP A 63 -0.66 6.61 8.82
N PHE A 64 -0.56 6.98 7.54
CA PHE A 64 0.54 7.79 7.05
C PHE A 64 0.54 9.20 7.67
N GLU A 65 -0.64 9.82 7.83
CA GLU A 65 -0.78 11.10 8.53
C GLU A 65 -0.32 10.99 9.99
N LEU A 66 -0.71 9.93 10.70
CA LEU A 66 -0.23 9.67 12.07
C LEU A 66 1.30 9.49 12.13
N LEU A 67 1.89 8.79 11.16
CA LEU A 67 3.34 8.63 11.04
C LEU A 67 4.03 9.98 10.78
N LEU A 68 3.44 10.85 9.96
CA LEU A 68 3.95 12.20 9.70
C LEU A 68 3.85 13.11 10.94
N GLU A 69 2.75 13.04 11.70
CA GLU A 69 2.62 13.79 12.95
C GLU A 69 3.68 13.39 13.97
N GLN A 70 3.92 12.08 14.13
CA GLN A 70 4.96 11.57 15.00
C GLN A 70 6.35 11.95 14.49
N HIS A 71 6.57 11.90 13.17
CA HIS A 71 7.80 12.35 12.54
C HIS A 71 8.10 13.82 12.87
N ASN A 72 7.12 14.70 12.74
CA ASN A 72 7.30 16.13 13.02
C ASN A 72 7.73 16.38 14.47
N LYS A 73 7.11 15.68 15.43
CA LYS A 73 7.49 15.75 16.86
C LYS A 73 8.92 15.29 17.09
N LEU A 74 9.30 14.14 16.53
CA LEU A 74 10.66 13.61 16.69
C LEU A 74 11.70 14.46 15.96
N LEU A 75 11.34 15.03 14.81
CA LEU A 75 12.21 15.92 14.05
C LEU A 75 12.50 17.20 14.84
N GLU A 76 11.52 17.75 15.56
CA GLU A 76 11.73 18.89 16.45
C GLU A 76 12.75 18.56 17.55
N ASP A 77 12.62 17.38 18.18
CA ASP A 77 13.56 16.91 19.20
C ASP A 77 14.98 16.72 18.65
N VAL A 78 15.10 16.12 17.45
CA VAL A 78 16.39 15.91 16.77
C VAL A 78 17.02 17.25 16.42
N ASN A 79 16.27 18.20 15.84
CA ASN A 79 16.80 19.51 15.50
C ASN A 79 17.27 20.27 16.74
N LYS A 80 16.52 20.21 17.86
CA LYS A 80 16.96 20.80 19.14
C LYS A 80 18.24 20.15 19.64
N HIS A 81 18.33 18.82 19.58
CA HIS A 81 19.51 18.08 19.99
C HIS A 81 20.75 18.45 19.16
N LEU A 82 20.63 18.44 17.81
CA LEU A 82 21.73 18.80 16.90
C LEU A 82 22.18 20.27 17.04
N ASN A 83 21.25 21.18 17.35
CA ASN A 83 21.58 22.60 17.56
C ASN A 83 22.44 22.83 18.80
N VAL A 84 22.20 22.08 19.88
CA VAL A 84 22.94 22.17 21.13
C VAL A 84 24.24 21.34 21.07
N ASP A 85 24.27 20.32 20.23
CA ASP A 85 25.37 19.38 20.16
C ASP A 85 26.58 19.89 19.34
N ASN A 86 27.52 20.52 20.04
CA ASN A 86 28.82 20.88 19.50
C ASN A 86 29.71 19.65 19.17
N GLY A 87 29.42 18.49 19.75
CA GLY A 87 30.14 17.24 19.53
C GLY A 87 29.98 16.73 18.09
N PHE A 88 28.75 16.77 17.55
CA PHE A 88 28.49 16.42 16.16
C PHE A 88 29.31 17.27 15.17
N LYS A 89 29.26 18.60 15.30
CA LYS A 89 30.00 19.54 14.42
C LYS A 89 31.51 19.33 14.50
N THR A 90 32.01 19.09 15.71
CA THR A 90 33.44 18.80 15.93
C THR A 90 33.87 17.49 15.26
N LYS A 91 33.06 16.43 15.39
CA LYS A 91 33.35 15.13 14.74
C LYS A 91 33.22 15.20 13.22
N LEU A 92 32.30 16.02 12.70
CA LEU A 92 32.18 16.27 11.27
C LEU A 92 33.49 16.86 10.70
N GLY A 93 34.05 17.87 11.39
CA GLY A 93 35.31 18.52 10.99
C GLY A 93 36.55 17.61 11.05
N MET A 94 36.49 16.49 11.77
CA MET A 94 37.57 15.49 11.82
C MET A 94 37.58 14.53 10.61
N ASN A 95 36.60 14.63 9.69
CA ASN A 95 36.51 13.84 8.45
C ASN A 95 36.61 12.30 8.63
N SER A 96 36.18 11.78 9.79
CA SER A 96 36.15 10.34 10.05
C SER A 96 34.72 9.82 10.10
N ILE A 97 34.24 9.25 8.99
CA ILE A 97 32.87 8.72 8.85
C ILE A 97 32.56 7.68 9.94
N LYS A 98 33.50 6.76 10.22
CA LYS A 98 33.33 5.78 11.31
C LYS A 98 33.24 6.45 12.69
N GLY A 99 34.05 7.48 12.94
CA GLY A 99 34.01 8.22 14.19
C GLY A 99 32.69 8.97 14.40
N ILE A 100 32.17 9.57 13.33
CA ILE A 100 30.86 10.25 13.35
C ILE A 100 29.75 9.22 13.56
N TYR A 101 29.78 8.09 12.85
CA TYR A 101 28.82 7.01 13.00
C TYR A 101 28.75 6.48 14.45
N TYR A 102 29.88 6.13 15.05
CA TYR A 102 29.90 5.64 16.44
C TYR A 102 29.51 6.70 17.48
N TYR A 103 29.64 7.99 17.13
CA TYR A 103 29.13 9.07 17.95
C TYR A 103 27.60 9.13 17.86
N LEU A 104 27.05 9.24 16.65
CA LEU A 104 25.61 9.37 16.42
C LEU A 104 24.80 8.18 16.92
N THR A 105 25.33 6.96 16.77
CA THR A 105 24.69 5.72 17.23
C THR A 105 24.70 5.53 18.75
N LYS A 106 25.28 6.45 19.52
CA LYS A 106 25.14 6.48 20.99
C LYS A 106 24.01 7.38 21.45
N GLU A 107 23.50 8.25 20.57
CA GLU A 107 22.47 9.22 20.91
C GLU A 107 21.07 8.61 20.79
N PRO A 108 20.33 8.40 21.90
CA PRO A 108 19.03 7.73 21.86
C PRO A 108 17.99 8.51 21.06
N VAL A 109 18.07 9.84 21.06
CA VAL A 109 17.20 10.74 20.30
C VAL A 109 17.30 10.43 18.80
N LEU A 110 18.54 10.26 18.32
CA LEU A 110 18.80 9.94 16.92
C LEU A 110 18.37 8.52 16.56
N ILE A 111 18.68 7.52 17.40
CA ILE A 111 18.23 6.13 17.18
C ILE A 111 16.71 6.06 17.07
N LYS A 112 15.99 6.72 17.99
CA LYS A 112 14.52 6.74 18.00
C LYS A 112 13.97 7.33 16.70
N TYR A 113 14.55 8.43 16.24
CA TYR A 113 14.16 9.05 14.98
C TYR A 113 14.45 8.16 13.76
N ILE A 114 15.63 7.53 13.69
CA ILE A 114 15.99 6.63 12.60
C ILE A 114 15.06 5.43 12.53
N ASN A 115 14.72 4.82 13.66
CA ASN A 115 13.73 3.74 13.70
C ASN A 115 12.35 4.21 13.19
N HIS A 116 11.96 5.45 13.48
CA HIS A 116 10.71 6.03 12.96
C HIS A 116 10.77 6.26 11.44
N VAL A 117 11.90 6.70 10.91
CA VAL A 117 12.12 6.81 9.44
C VAL A 117 12.03 5.44 8.77
N ILE A 118 12.66 4.40 9.34
CA ILE A 118 12.57 3.02 8.85
C ILE A 118 11.12 2.55 8.83
N LEU A 119 10.40 2.77 9.93
CA LEU A 119 8.98 2.39 10.05
C LEU A 119 8.14 3.08 8.97
N THR A 120 8.31 4.39 8.81
CA THR A 120 7.53 5.19 7.86
C THR A 120 7.79 4.78 6.42
N LEU A 121 9.06 4.63 6.03
CA LEU A 121 9.39 4.21 4.67
C LEU A 121 9.00 2.74 4.40
N SER A 122 9.12 1.85 5.40
CA SER A 122 8.64 0.47 5.31
C SER A 122 7.12 0.41 5.13
N TYR A 123 6.38 1.31 5.79
CA TYR A 123 4.94 1.43 5.67
C TYR A 123 4.53 1.84 4.25
N ILE A 124 5.16 2.87 3.69
CA ILE A 124 4.95 3.30 2.30
C ILE A 124 5.26 2.16 1.33
N ASP A 125 6.30 1.37 1.60
CA ASP A 125 6.67 0.27 0.70
C ASP A 125 5.68 -0.91 0.74
N LYS A 126 5.36 -1.39 1.95
CA LYS A 126 4.65 -2.67 2.17
C LYS A 126 3.13 -2.53 2.22
N GLU A 127 2.63 -1.46 2.83
CA GLU A 127 1.19 -1.30 3.14
C GLU A 127 0.47 -0.45 2.09
N PHE A 128 1.14 -0.15 0.97
CA PHE A 128 0.53 0.64 -0.09
C PHE A 128 -0.70 -0.06 -0.68
N TYR A 129 -1.79 0.69 -0.79
CA TYR A 129 -3.12 0.17 -1.14
C TYR A 129 -3.21 -0.44 -2.55
N LEU A 130 -2.24 -0.17 -3.43
CA LEU A 130 -2.15 -0.71 -4.79
C LEU A 130 -0.96 -1.69 -4.95
N PRO A 131 -1.21 -2.98 -5.26
CA PRO A 131 -0.16 -3.98 -5.44
C PRO A 131 0.69 -3.77 -6.71
N THR A 132 0.17 -3.04 -7.70
CA THR A 132 0.84 -2.76 -8.99
C THR A 132 1.01 -1.27 -9.25
N SER A 133 0.98 -0.45 -8.20
CA SER A 133 1.22 0.99 -8.36
C SER A 133 2.60 1.23 -8.95
N VAL A 134 2.64 2.13 -9.94
CA VAL A 134 3.88 2.70 -10.44
C VAL A 134 4.58 3.37 -9.25
N ASN A 135 5.88 3.14 -9.12
CA ASN A 135 6.73 3.65 -8.04
C ASN A 135 6.45 5.14 -7.74
N ASP A 136 6.03 5.90 -8.75
CA ASP A 136 5.64 7.31 -8.73
C ASP A 136 4.69 7.72 -7.59
N GLU A 137 3.60 7.00 -7.31
CA GLU A 137 2.68 7.40 -6.23
C GLU A 137 3.32 7.22 -4.84
N LYS A 138 4.09 6.14 -4.65
CA LYS A 138 4.86 5.94 -3.41
C LYS A 138 5.90 7.05 -3.25
N MET A 139 6.54 7.45 -4.34
CA MET A 139 7.52 8.53 -4.37
C MET A 139 6.91 9.88 -3.96
N VAL A 140 5.62 10.14 -4.21
CA VAL A 140 4.95 11.33 -3.68
C VAL A 140 4.94 11.34 -2.14
N HIS A 141 4.60 10.21 -1.51
CA HIS A 141 4.59 10.10 -0.05
C HIS A 141 6.00 10.15 0.54
N VAL A 142 6.98 9.53 -0.13
CA VAL A 142 8.40 9.65 0.28
C VAL A 142 8.87 11.09 0.16
N ALA A 143 8.51 11.80 -0.91
CA ALA A 143 8.85 13.21 -1.09
C ALA A 143 8.22 14.09 0.00
N GLN A 144 6.98 13.82 0.42
CA GLN A 144 6.35 14.52 1.54
C GLN A 144 7.17 14.37 2.83
N LEU A 145 7.61 13.16 3.15
CA LEU A 145 8.50 12.92 4.29
C LEU A 145 9.82 13.68 4.11
N ARG A 146 10.51 13.47 2.98
CA ARG A 146 11.83 14.05 2.67
C ARG A 146 11.85 15.57 2.75
N ASN A 147 10.84 16.23 2.17
CA ASN A 147 10.78 17.68 2.07
C ASN A 147 10.66 18.40 3.42
N SER A 148 10.23 17.68 4.46
CA SER A 148 10.16 18.22 5.82
C SER A 148 11.49 18.15 6.57
N ILE A 149 12.47 17.37 6.09
CA ILE A 149 13.71 17.06 6.79
C ILE A 149 14.78 18.09 6.44
N SER A 150 15.47 18.63 7.45
CA SER A 150 16.58 19.56 7.26
C SER A 150 17.81 18.84 6.67
N SER A 151 18.69 19.59 5.99
CA SER A 151 19.90 19.03 5.39
C SER A 151 20.83 18.34 6.41
N GLU A 152 20.90 18.86 7.64
CA GLU A 152 21.69 18.25 8.72
C GLU A 152 21.12 16.89 9.14
N VAL A 153 19.80 16.80 9.28
CA VAL A 153 19.13 15.54 9.63
C VAL A 153 19.21 14.54 8.48
N ASN A 154 19.12 15.00 7.22
CA ASN A 154 19.36 14.14 6.05
C ASN A 154 20.78 13.54 6.08
N LEU A 155 21.80 14.32 6.47
CA LEU A 155 23.15 13.81 6.63
C LEU A 155 23.22 12.74 7.73
N VAL A 156 22.53 12.94 8.85
CA VAL A 156 22.41 11.93 9.91
C VAL A 156 21.77 10.64 9.34
N ILE A 157 20.64 10.73 8.65
CA ILE A 157 19.97 9.57 8.04
C ILE A 157 20.92 8.87 7.07
N ALA A 158 21.65 9.61 6.24
CA ALA A 158 22.62 9.06 5.29
C ALA A 158 23.72 8.28 6.02
N ILE A 159 24.29 8.83 7.10
CA ILE A 159 25.34 8.17 7.89
C ILE A 159 24.82 6.89 8.55
N PHE A 160 23.62 6.90 9.12
CA PHE A 160 22.99 5.68 9.63
C PHE A 160 22.71 4.66 8.52
N GLY A 161 22.38 5.13 7.31
CA GLY A 161 22.13 4.33 6.12
C GLY A 161 23.38 3.72 5.48
N LEU A 162 24.60 4.16 5.83
CA LEU A 162 25.85 3.60 5.31
C LEU A 162 26.10 2.13 5.71
N ASN A 163 25.33 1.59 6.66
CA ASN A 163 25.40 0.20 7.10
C ASN A 163 26.85 -0.23 7.45
N ILE A 164 27.55 0.62 8.20
CA ILE A 164 28.97 0.45 8.55
C ILE A 164 29.18 -0.74 9.48
N ASP A 165 28.24 -0.99 10.38
CA ASP A 165 28.27 -2.06 11.35
C ASP A 165 26.85 -2.63 11.53
N ASN A 166 26.73 -3.91 11.85
CA ASN A 166 25.44 -4.56 12.15
C ASN A 166 24.97 -4.12 13.53
N ASN A 167 24.48 -2.89 13.61
CA ASN A 167 24.04 -2.30 14.85
C ASN A 167 22.78 -3.01 15.37
N LYS A 168 22.74 -3.37 16.65
CA LYS A 168 21.57 -4.02 17.28
C LYS A 168 20.48 -3.03 17.68
N THR A 169 20.76 -1.72 17.65
CA THR A 169 19.83 -0.67 18.13
C THR A 169 18.87 -0.16 17.06
N TYR A 170 19.17 -0.40 15.78
CA TYR A 170 18.30 -0.11 14.64
C TYR A 170 18.65 -1.03 13.45
N ASP A 171 17.71 -1.24 12.53
CA ASP A 171 17.93 -2.13 11.37
C ASP A 171 18.65 -1.40 10.23
N ALA A 172 19.99 -1.37 10.29
CA ALA A 172 20.83 -0.69 9.31
C ALA A 172 20.72 -1.28 7.90
N LYS A 173 20.50 -2.59 7.78
CA LYS A 173 20.31 -3.25 6.48
C LYS A 173 19.01 -2.83 5.84
N ASN A 174 17.92 -2.86 6.60
CA ASN A 174 16.61 -2.43 6.10
C ASN A 174 16.62 -0.94 5.74
N LEU A 175 17.23 -0.10 6.58
CA LEU A 175 17.38 1.33 6.29
C LEU A 175 18.12 1.55 4.97
N ASN A 176 19.31 0.95 4.79
CA ASN A 176 20.08 1.05 3.56
C ASN A 176 19.27 0.60 2.33
N SER A 177 18.61 -0.57 2.43
CA SER A 177 17.81 -1.11 1.32
C SER A 177 16.66 -0.20 0.93
N ILE A 178 15.92 0.34 1.91
CA ILE A 178 14.75 1.16 1.66
C ILE A 178 15.14 2.55 1.14
N LEU A 179 16.20 3.16 1.68
CA LEU A 179 16.72 4.44 1.19
C LEU A 179 17.14 4.35 -0.29
N ASN A 180 17.84 3.27 -0.67
CA ASN A 180 18.24 3.02 -2.05
C ASN A 180 17.04 2.75 -2.96
N LYS A 181 16.04 2.00 -2.47
CA LYS A 181 14.83 1.67 -3.25
C LYS A 181 14.03 2.91 -3.65
N PHE A 182 14.01 3.92 -2.80
CA PHE A 182 13.25 5.15 -3.01
C PHE A 182 14.08 6.33 -3.50
N ASP A 183 15.36 6.13 -3.86
CA ASP A 183 16.26 7.22 -4.26
C ASP A 183 16.14 8.43 -3.31
N PHE A 184 16.32 8.15 -2.01
CA PHE A 184 15.90 9.07 -0.97
C PHE A 184 16.70 10.38 -0.94
N PHE A 185 17.94 10.38 -1.46
CA PHE A 185 18.87 11.50 -1.41
C PHE A 185 19.12 12.14 -2.78
#